data_AF-A0A4Q8Y211-F1
#
_entry.id   AF-A0A4Q8Y211-F1
#
_cell.length_a   1.000
_cell.length_b   1.000
_cell.length_c   1.000
_cell.angle_alpha   90.00
_cell.angle_beta   90.00
_cell.angle_gamma   90.00
#
_symmetry.space_group_name_H-M   'P 1'
#
loop_
_entity.id
_entity.type
_entity.pdbx_description
1 polymer ?
#
loop_
_entity_poly.entity_id
_entity_poly.type
_entity_poly.pdbx_seq_one_letter_code
_entity_poly.pdbx_strand_id
1 'polypeptide(L)'
;MKPPSPATTRQSHMRLKWLLLLLALVLGLWFYAAMILLREVWTCGAQIYGPRLPVLDGLIGCVSANELGDILAGFFAPAAFIVLIFALWAQGLELQAQREELVKTRGEFEQSREVAKAQLDLIEMQNAIAMRTARANYELSLFDRRMDVYISVRQTLLGTNLQNAAGSIYAALIKAKPLFVPAAIQWLEGILADIHAYQGFWNTDNSLQREQITDAEHKRQQEAQKQMMELETKFQMAALQGPLDEHLGVSLTMPEALFPPMVDDAEDRLDVEADREAMARIKDGTEEVIPAGELPAT
;
A
#
# COMPACT_ATOMS: atom_id res chain seq x y z
N MET A 1 0.87 -31.32 12.27
CA MET A 1 0.99 -32.50 11.37
C MET A 1 2.31 -33.21 11.67
N LYS A 2 2.26 -34.51 11.99
CA LYS A 2 3.46 -35.33 12.24
C LYS A 2 4.17 -35.53 10.88
N PRO A 3 5.44 -35.14 10.71
CA PRO A 3 6.14 -35.32 9.44
C PRO A 3 6.11 -36.81 9.05
N PRO A 4 5.89 -37.14 7.75
CA PRO A 4 5.90 -38.51 7.31
C PRO A 4 7.24 -39.17 7.71
N SER A 5 7.14 -40.32 8.37
CA SER A 5 8.30 -41.05 8.89
C SER A 5 9.29 -41.33 7.75
N PRO A 6 10.60 -41.06 7.92
CA PRO A 6 11.63 -41.23 6.87
C PRO A 6 11.79 -42.69 6.39
N ALA A 7 11.09 -43.64 7.02
CA ALA A 7 11.15 -45.05 6.67
C ALA A 7 10.47 -45.40 5.32
N THR A 8 9.42 -44.69 4.91
CA THR A 8 8.66 -45.02 3.69
C THR A 8 9.38 -44.60 2.40
N THR A 9 10.10 -43.48 2.41
CA THR A 9 10.81 -42.97 1.22
C THR A 9 11.97 -43.88 0.81
N ARG A 10 12.63 -44.54 1.76
CA ARG A 10 13.78 -45.42 1.47
C ARG A 10 13.38 -46.70 0.72
N GLN A 11 12.16 -47.19 0.94
CA GLN A 11 11.68 -48.44 0.37
C GLN A 11 11.29 -48.32 -1.11
N SER A 12 10.77 -47.16 -1.55
CA SER A 12 10.39 -46.93 -2.95
C SER A 12 11.61 -46.83 -3.87
N HIS A 13 12.68 -46.16 -3.43
CA HIS A 13 13.93 -46.08 -4.21
C HIS A 13 14.60 -47.43 -4.41
N MET A 14 14.51 -48.33 -3.43
CA MET A 14 15.08 -49.68 -3.57
C MET A 14 14.31 -50.51 -4.60
N ARG A 15 12.98 -50.47 -4.58
CA ARG A 15 12.13 -51.17 -5.57
C ARG A 15 12.32 -50.64 -6.99
N LEU A 16 12.44 -49.32 -7.16
CA LEU A 16 12.67 -48.70 -8.47
C LEU A 16 14.01 -49.13 -9.08
N LYS A 17 15.09 -49.14 -8.27
CA LYS A 17 16.41 -49.59 -8.74
C LYS A 17 16.39 -51.05 -9.21
N TRP A 18 15.70 -51.93 -8.47
CA TRP A 18 15.54 -53.33 -8.88
C TRP A 18 14.73 -53.47 -10.18
N LEU A 19 13.66 -52.70 -10.34
CA LEU A 19 12.87 -52.70 -11.58
C LEU A 19 13.67 -52.20 -12.78
N LEU A 20 14.46 -51.12 -12.61
CA LEU A 20 15.35 -50.61 -13.66
C LEU A 20 16.43 -51.61 -14.04
N LEU A 21 17.03 -52.29 -13.05
CA LEU A 21 18.01 -53.34 -13.30
C LEU A 21 17.39 -54.53 -14.05
N LEU A 22 16.18 -54.94 -13.67
CA LEU A 22 15.46 -56.01 -14.36
C LEU A 22 15.11 -55.61 -15.79
N LEU A 23 14.62 -54.39 -16.01
CA LEU A 23 14.33 -53.86 -17.34
C LEU A 23 15.60 -53.81 -18.21
N ALA A 24 16.71 -53.32 -17.67
CA ALA A 24 17.99 -53.28 -18.36
C ALA A 24 18.50 -54.68 -18.72
N LEU A 25 18.32 -55.67 -17.84
CA LEU A 25 18.67 -57.07 -18.09
C LEU A 25 17.80 -57.65 -19.21
N VAL A 26 16.48 -57.45 -19.16
CA VAL A 26 15.55 -57.92 -20.20
C VAL A 26 15.88 -57.31 -21.55
N LEU A 27 16.11 -56.00 -21.62
CA LEU A 27 16.50 -55.32 -22.86
C LEU A 27 17.88 -55.76 -23.35
N GLY A 28 18.84 -55.98 -22.44
CA GLY A 28 20.16 -56.49 -22.78
C GLY A 28 20.10 -57.90 -23.37
N LEU A 29 19.30 -58.78 -22.79
CA LEU A 29 19.06 -60.13 -23.31
C LEU A 29 18.33 -60.08 -24.66
N TRP A 30 17.37 -59.17 -24.81
CA TRP A 30 16.65 -58.94 -26.07
C TRP A 30 17.58 -58.44 -27.19
N PHE A 31 18.46 -57.49 -26.87
CA PHE A 31 19.45 -56.96 -27.79
C PHE A 31 20.48 -58.04 -28.17
N TYR A 32 20.90 -58.87 -27.22
CA TYR A 32 21.76 -60.01 -27.48
C TYR A 32 21.10 -61.01 -28.45
N ALA A 33 19.82 -61.31 -28.25
CA ALA A 33 19.04 -62.14 -29.18
C ALA A 33 18.95 -61.49 -30.58
N ALA A 34 18.72 -60.17 -30.67
CA ALA A 34 18.73 -59.44 -31.94
C ALA A 34 20.09 -59.53 -32.66
N MET A 35 21.19 -59.43 -31.91
CA MET A 35 22.55 -59.56 -32.44
C MET A 35 22.84 -60.96 -32.96
N ILE A 36 22.35 -62.01 -32.29
CA ILE A 36 22.43 -63.39 -32.79
C ILE A 36 21.66 -63.49 -34.10
N LEU A 37 20.42 -62.99 -34.16
CA LEU A 37 19.61 -63.00 -35.38
C LEU A 37 20.30 -62.27 -36.54
N LEU A 38 20.85 -61.08 -36.29
CA LEU A 38 21.57 -60.30 -37.30
C LEU A 38 22.85 -61.01 -37.78
N ARG A 39 23.57 -61.68 -36.88
CA ARG A 39 24.77 -62.45 -37.23
C ARG A 39 24.45 -63.59 -38.18
N GLU A 40 23.36 -64.33 -37.91
CA GLU A 40 22.90 -65.42 -38.78
C GLU A 40 22.38 -64.93 -40.13
N VAL A 41 21.77 -63.75 -40.18
CA VAL A 41 21.33 -63.15 -41.46
C VAL A 41 22.52 -62.62 -42.28
N TRP A 42 23.54 -62.06 -41.63
CA TRP A 42 24.70 -61.47 -42.32
C TRP A 42 25.60 -62.52 -42.99
N THR A 43 25.67 -63.73 -42.44
CA THR A 43 26.43 -64.84 -43.02
C THR A 43 25.84 -65.36 -44.33
N CYS A 44 24.62 -64.97 -44.70
CA CYS A 44 23.98 -65.27 -45.99
C CYS A 44 24.48 -64.41 -47.17
N GLY A 45 25.67 -63.81 -47.06
CA GLY A 45 26.23 -62.88 -48.04
C GLY A 45 26.32 -63.41 -49.48
N ALA A 46 25.46 -62.87 -50.34
CA ALA A 46 25.71 -62.52 -51.75
C ALA A 46 25.84 -63.63 -52.82
N GLN A 47 25.09 -64.74 -52.77
CA GLN A 47 24.81 -65.52 -53.99
C GLN A 47 23.34 -65.96 -54.10
N ILE A 48 22.77 -65.70 -55.27
CA ILE A 48 21.36 -65.85 -55.65
C ILE A 48 21.08 -67.32 -56.08
N TYR A 49 19.83 -67.77 -55.85
CA TYR A 49 19.07 -68.89 -56.45
C TYR A 49 19.08 -70.28 -55.76
N GLY A 50 17.91 -70.65 -55.21
CA GLY A 50 17.29 -71.97 -55.44
C GLY A 50 17.34 -73.01 -54.29
N PRO A 51 16.44 -74.02 -54.29
CA PRO A 51 15.84 -74.56 -53.06
C PRO A 51 16.31 -75.96 -52.61
N ARG A 52 15.88 -76.29 -51.37
CA ARG A 52 15.74 -77.60 -50.68
C ARG A 52 16.97 -78.20 -49.99
N LEU A 53 16.96 -78.16 -48.66
CA LEU A 53 17.15 -79.28 -47.70
C LEU A 53 16.51 -78.90 -46.34
N PRO A 54 16.18 -79.85 -45.44
CA PRO A 54 14.96 -79.76 -44.64
C PRO A 54 15.14 -79.40 -43.16
N VAL A 55 14.32 -78.42 -42.77
CA VAL A 55 13.43 -78.38 -41.58
C VAL A 55 13.99 -77.79 -40.28
N LEU A 56 15.26 -77.94 -39.93
CA LEU A 56 15.81 -77.38 -38.68
C LEU A 56 17.24 -76.82 -38.82
N ASP A 57 17.58 -76.52 -40.08
CA ASP A 57 18.53 -75.54 -40.63
C ASP A 57 17.72 -74.42 -41.37
N GLY A 58 16.56 -74.03 -40.82
CA GLY A 58 15.50 -73.39 -41.61
C GLY A 58 14.42 -72.67 -40.79
N LEU A 59 14.81 -71.89 -39.78
CA LEU A 59 13.87 -70.96 -39.13
C LEU A 59 13.90 -69.57 -39.79
N ILE A 60 14.99 -69.22 -40.46
CA ILE A 60 15.16 -67.95 -41.15
C ILE A 60 15.86 -68.28 -42.47
N GLY A 61 15.10 -68.43 -43.55
CA GLY A 61 15.69 -68.57 -44.88
C GLY A 61 16.43 -67.29 -45.27
N CYS A 62 17.25 -67.34 -46.31
CA CYS A 62 17.78 -66.13 -46.95
C CYS A 62 16.60 -65.29 -47.45
N VAL A 63 16.18 -64.30 -46.66
CA VAL A 63 15.05 -63.42 -46.95
C VAL A 63 15.50 -62.19 -47.72
N SER A 64 14.60 -61.61 -48.52
CA SER A 64 14.86 -60.34 -49.18
C SER A 64 15.05 -59.20 -48.16
N ALA A 65 15.74 -58.13 -48.54
CA ALA A 65 15.99 -57.00 -47.64
C ALA A 65 14.70 -56.38 -47.06
N ASN A 66 13.58 -56.45 -47.79
CA ASN A 66 12.28 -55.95 -47.32
C ASN A 66 11.69 -56.85 -46.23
N GLU A 67 11.69 -58.17 -46.44
CA GLU A 67 11.19 -59.15 -45.47
C GLU A 67 12.05 -59.17 -44.19
N LEU A 68 13.35 -58.91 -44.30
CA LEU A 68 14.22 -58.72 -43.14
C LEU A 68 13.76 -57.53 -42.29
N GLY A 69 13.36 -56.42 -42.94
CA GLY A 69 12.80 -55.25 -42.26
C GLY A 69 11.53 -55.58 -41.48
N ASP A 70 10.63 -56.37 -42.06
CA ASP A 70 9.37 -56.76 -41.41
C ASP A 70 9.60 -57.68 -40.20
N ILE A 71 10.53 -58.64 -40.31
CA ILE A 71 10.91 -59.53 -39.21
C ILE A 71 11.56 -58.71 -38.08
N LEU A 72 12.46 -57.79 -38.42
CA LEU A 72 13.15 -56.94 -37.45
C LEU A 72 12.16 -55.99 -36.75
N ALA A 73 11.22 -55.40 -37.49
CA ALA A 73 10.17 -54.55 -36.94
C ALA A 73 9.25 -55.34 -35.98
N GLY A 74 8.85 -56.55 -36.36
CA GLY A 74 8.07 -57.45 -35.50
C GLY A 74 8.83 -57.86 -34.24
N PHE A 75 10.15 -58.09 -34.34
CA PHE A 75 11.00 -58.45 -33.20
C PHE A 75 11.21 -57.29 -32.21
N PHE A 76 11.31 -56.04 -32.69
CA PHE A 76 11.48 -54.88 -31.82
C PHE A 76 10.17 -54.30 -31.27
N ALA A 77 9.01 -54.61 -31.85
CA ALA A 77 7.73 -54.06 -31.42
C ALA A 77 7.39 -54.32 -29.93
N PRO A 78 7.56 -55.54 -29.36
CA PRO A 78 7.30 -55.77 -27.93
C PRO A 78 8.25 -55.00 -27.01
N ALA A 79 9.52 -54.88 -27.37
CA ALA A 79 10.52 -54.16 -26.58
C ALA A 79 10.19 -52.66 -26.51
N ALA A 80 9.78 -52.05 -27.63
CA ALA A 80 9.33 -50.67 -27.67
C ALA A 80 8.09 -50.43 -26.77
N PHE A 81 7.15 -51.38 -26.77
CA PHE A 81 5.94 -51.29 -25.94
C PHE A 81 6.23 -51.33 -24.43
N ILE A 82 7.17 -52.18 -24.00
CA ILE A 82 7.58 -52.26 -22.58
C ILE A 82 8.21 -50.94 -22.13
N VAL A 83 9.09 -50.36 -22.94
CA VAL A 83 9.71 -49.06 -22.64
C VAL A 83 8.65 -47.96 -22.54
N LEU A 84 7.65 -47.97 -23.43
CA LEU A 84 6.56 -47.00 -23.42
C LEU A 84 5.69 -47.10 -22.15
N ILE A 85 5.33 -48.31 -21.72
CA ILE A 85 4.59 -48.52 -20.46
C ILE A 85 5.38 -48.00 -19.26
N PHE A 86 6.69 -48.29 -19.21
CA PHE A 86 7.54 -47.82 -18.13
C PHE A 86 7.61 -46.29 -18.07
N ALA A 87 7.74 -45.63 -19.22
CA ALA A 87 7.74 -44.18 -19.31
C ALA A 87 6.41 -43.56 -18.82
N LEU A 88 5.26 -44.14 -19.22
CA LEU A 88 3.94 -43.69 -18.74
C LEU A 88 3.76 -43.89 -17.23
N TRP A 89 4.26 -45.01 -16.70
CA TRP A 89 4.20 -45.27 -15.26
C TRP A 89 5.06 -44.29 -14.45
N ALA A 90 6.29 -44.03 -14.91
CA ALA A 90 7.17 -43.05 -14.30
C ALA A 90 6.55 -41.64 -14.30
N GLN A 91 5.97 -41.21 -15.43
CA GLN A 91 5.25 -39.93 -15.52
C GLN A 91 4.03 -39.86 -14.59
N GLY A 92 3.32 -40.98 -14.39
CA GLY A 92 2.17 -41.05 -13.48
C GLY A 92 2.54 -40.82 -12.01
N LEU A 93 3.73 -41.26 -11.58
CA LEU A 93 4.21 -41.07 -10.21
C LEU A 93 4.55 -39.61 -9.91
N GLU A 94 5.16 -38.90 -10.85
CA GLU A 94 5.49 -37.48 -10.69
C GLU A 94 4.23 -36.61 -10.55
N LEU A 95 3.18 -36.94 -11.30
CA LEU A 95 1.91 -36.22 -11.24
C LEU A 95 1.17 -36.40 -9.90
N GLN A 96 1.32 -37.54 -9.23
CA GLN A 96 0.73 -37.75 -7.90
C GLN A 96 1.43 -36.89 -6.85
N ALA A 97 2.77 -36.84 -6.88
CA ALA A 97 3.55 -36.00 -5.97
C ALA A 97 3.22 -34.50 -6.15
N GLN A 98 3.08 -34.04 -7.39
CA GLN A 98 2.67 -32.65 -7.67
C GLN A 98 1.27 -32.33 -7.15
N ARG A 99 0.32 -33.27 -7.17
CA ARG A 99 -1.02 -33.04 -6.62
C ARG A 99 -1.02 -32.85 -5.12
N GLU A 100 -0.23 -33.63 -4.39
CA GLU A 100 -0.09 -33.49 -2.94
C GLU A 100 0.54 -32.15 -2.56
N GLU A 101 1.55 -31.71 -3.31
CA GLU A 101 2.16 -30.39 -3.12
C GLU A 101 1.16 -29.26 -3.38
N LEU A 102 0.38 -29.33 -4.47
CA LEU A 102 -0.66 -28.34 -4.79
C LEU A 102 -1.74 -28.24 -3.71
N VAL A 103 -2.13 -29.36 -3.07
CA VAL A 103 -3.08 -29.34 -1.96
C VAL A 103 -2.49 -28.61 -0.76
N LYS A 104 -1.22 -28.85 -0.43
CA LYS A 104 -0.54 -28.16 0.66
C LYS A 104 -0.42 -26.65 0.38
N THR A 105 -0.04 -26.27 -0.84
CA THR A 105 0.08 -24.88 -1.25
C THR A 105 -1.26 -24.14 -1.21
N ARG A 106 -2.39 -24.80 -1.51
CA ARG A 106 -3.72 -24.19 -1.37
C ARG A 106 -4.03 -23.79 0.08
N GLY A 107 -3.69 -24.63 1.05
CA GLY A 107 -3.86 -24.30 2.47
C GLY A 107 -3.02 -23.10 2.91
N GLU A 108 -1.77 -23.01 2.44
CA GLU A 108 -0.90 -21.86 2.72
C GLU A 108 -1.44 -20.57 2.06
N PHE A 109 -2.01 -20.66 0.86
CA PHE A 109 -2.66 -19.52 0.21
C PHE A 109 -3.93 -19.05 0.94
N GLU A 110 -4.72 -19.97 1.51
CA GLU A 110 -5.89 -19.59 2.31
C GLU A 110 -5.48 -18.80 3.54
N GLN A 111 -4.45 -19.26 4.27
CA GLN A 111 -3.90 -18.53 5.41
C GLN A 111 -3.32 -17.16 5.00
N SER A 112 -2.62 -17.10 3.86
CA SER A 112 -2.11 -15.83 3.32
C SER A 112 -3.23 -14.84 2.97
N ARG A 113 -4.37 -15.32 2.44
CA ARG A 113 -5.54 -14.47 2.16
C ARG A 113 -6.16 -13.90 3.43
N GLU A 114 -6.20 -14.67 4.51
CA GLU A 114 -6.71 -14.20 5.80
C GLU A 114 -5.82 -13.10 6.40
N VAL A 115 -4.50 -13.33 6.41
CA VAL A 115 -3.52 -12.32 6.83
C VAL A 115 -3.61 -11.06 5.97
N ALA A 116 -3.76 -11.21 4.66
CA ALA A 116 -3.90 -10.07 3.75
C ALA A 116 -5.18 -9.27 4.03
N LYS A 117 -6.31 -9.93 4.35
CA LYS A 117 -7.54 -9.24 4.75
C LYS A 117 -7.35 -8.44 6.05
N ALA A 118 -6.78 -9.07 7.08
CA ALA A 118 -6.52 -8.39 8.35
C ALA A 118 -5.57 -7.18 8.17
N GLN A 119 -4.59 -7.28 7.27
CA GLN A 119 -3.72 -6.15 6.92
C GLN A 119 -4.46 -5.02 6.19
N LEU A 120 -5.37 -5.35 5.28
CA LEU A 120 -6.19 -4.34 4.60
C LEU A 120 -7.09 -3.59 5.60
N ASP A 121 -7.74 -4.31 6.51
CA ASP A 121 -8.59 -3.69 7.54
C ASP A 121 -7.77 -2.75 8.45
N LEU A 122 -6.54 -3.17 8.83
CA LEU A 122 -5.64 -2.32 9.60
C LEU A 122 -5.21 -1.07 8.83
N ILE A 123 -4.90 -1.20 7.53
CA ILE A 123 -4.54 -0.07 6.67
C ILE A 123 -5.72 0.90 6.52
N GLU A 124 -6.94 0.40 6.37
CA GLU A 124 -8.14 1.25 6.32
C GLU A 124 -8.32 2.04 7.62
N MET A 125 -8.18 1.39 8.77
CA MET A 125 -8.22 2.06 10.07
C MET A 125 -7.11 3.11 10.21
N GLN A 126 -5.87 2.78 9.84
CA GLN A 126 -4.75 3.71 9.90
C GLN A 126 -4.95 4.91 8.98
N ASN A 127 -5.46 4.70 7.76
CA ASN A 127 -5.76 5.78 6.83
C ASN A 127 -6.88 6.68 7.38
N ALA A 128 -7.92 6.11 7.98
CA ALA A 128 -8.99 6.87 8.61
C ALA A 128 -8.46 7.75 9.76
N ILE A 129 -7.60 7.19 10.62
CA ILE A 129 -6.94 7.93 11.71
C ILE A 129 -6.04 9.03 11.15
N ALA A 130 -5.18 8.71 10.17
CA ALA A 130 -4.26 9.66 9.56
C ALA A 130 -5.01 10.83 8.90
N MET A 131 -6.11 10.57 8.20
CA MET A 131 -6.95 11.61 7.60
C MET A 131 -7.60 12.51 8.66
N ARG A 132 -8.09 11.94 9.77
CA ARG A 132 -8.64 12.73 10.90
C ARG A 132 -7.56 13.60 11.53
N THR A 133 -6.39 13.04 11.81
CA THR A 133 -5.25 13.79 12.38
C THR A 133 -4.76 14.89 11.44
N ALA A 134 -4.64 14.61 10.14
CA ALA A 134 -4.25 15.61 9.14
C ALA A 134 -5.27 16.76 9.07
N ARG A 135 -6.56 16.45 9.14
CA ARG A 135 -7.63 17.45 9.16
C ARG A 135 -7.58 18.30 10.42
N ALA A 136 -7.48 17.68 11.60
CA ALA A 136 -7.38 18.41 12.87
C ALA A 136 -6.14 19.33 12.90
N ASN A 137 -4.99 18.84 12.45
CA ASN A 137 -3.77 19.64 12.35
C ASN A 137 -3.91 20.80 11.36
N TYR A 138 -4.55 20.56 10.22
CA TYR A 138 -4.82 21.61 9.24
C TYR A 138 -5.73 22.70 9.83
N GLU A 139 -6.83 22.30 10.45
CA GLU A 139 -7.78 23.23 11.06
C GLU A 139 -7.15 24.02 12.22
N LEU A 140 -6.32 23.39 13.05
CA LEU A 140 -5.53 24.07 14.09
C LEU A 140 -4.55 25.08 13.47
N SER A 141 -3.83 24.69 12.41
CA SER A 141 -2.89 25.60 11.73
C SER A 141 -3.58 26.82 11.10
N LEU A 142 -4.82 26.65 10.62
CA LEU A 142 -5.64 27.76 10.13
C LEU A 142 -6.05 28.68 11.27
N PHE A 143 -6.49 28.11 12.40
CA PHE A 143 -6.83 28.88 13.59
C PHE A 143 -5.64 29.71 14.09
N ASP A 144 -4.46 29.10 14.23
CA ASP A 144 -3.23 29.79 14.67
C ASP A 144 -2.88 30.96 13.73
N ARG A 145 -2.96 30.74 12.42
CA ARG A 145 -2.71 31.80 11.42
C ARG A 145 -3.72 32.93 11.50
N ARG A 146 -5.00 32.62 11.72
CA ARG A 146 -6.05 33.64 11.91
C ARG A 146 -5.84 34.41 13.21
N MET A 147 -5.44 33.72 14.28
CA MET A 147 -5.15 34.32 15.57
C MET A 147 -3.92 35.25 15.48
N ASP A 148 -2.86 34.86 14.77
CA ASP A 148 -1.69 35.73 14.50
C ASP A 148 -2.11 37.05 13.82
N VAL A 149 -2.97 36.97 12.80
CA VAL A 149 -3.52 38.16 12.13
C VAL A 149 -4.35 39.00 13.11
N TYR A 150 -5.25 38.38 13.86
CA TYR A 150 -6.08 39.08 14.86
C TYR A 150 -5.24 39.83 15.89
N ILE A 151 -4.24 39.14 16.49
CA ILE A 151 -3.35 39.74 17.48
C ILE A 151 -2.51 40.87 16.84
N SER A 152 -1.98 40.64 15.64
CA SER A 152 -1.17 41.64 14.92
C SER A 152 -1.96 42.92 14.64
N VAL A 153 -3.20 42.79 14.15
CA VAL A 153 -4.10 43.92 13.91
C VAL A 153 -4.41 44.62 15.22
N ARG A 154 -4.84 43.86 16.25
CA ARG A 154 -5.18 44.41 17.57
C ARG A 154 -4.03 45.20 18.19
N GLN A 155 -2.83 44.65 18.20
CA GLN A 155 -1.65 45.31 18.75
C GLN A 155 -1.29 46.57 17.96
N THR A 156 -1.45 46.55 16.64
CA THR A 156 -1.23 47.73 15.80
C THR A 156 -2.24 48.83 16.14
N LEU A 157 -3.53 48.48 16.25
CA LEU A 157 -4.60 49.41 16.59
C LEU A 157 -4.45 50.00 18.01
N LEU A 158 -3.97 49.21 18.98
CA LEU A 158 -3.84 49.64 20.39
C LEU A 158 -2.52 50.33 20.73
N GLY A 159 -1.43 49.99 20.04
CA GLY A 159 -0.07 50.26 20.54
C GLY A 159 0.85 51.03 19.60
N THR A 160 0.47 51.25 18.34
CA THR A 160 1.37 51.94 17.40
C THR A 160 0.95 53.39 17.17
N ASN A 161 1.96 54.26 17.05
CA ASN A 161 1.78 55.56 16.41
C ASN A 161 1.17 55.29 15.02
N LEU A 162 0.03 55.93 14.73
CA LEU A 162 -0.70 55.86 13.46
C LEU A 162 0.21 56.02 12.23
N GLN A 163 1.32 56.76 12.37
CA GLN A 163 2.33 56.92 11.32
C GLN A 163 2.96 55.60 10.87
N ASN A 164 3.13 54.62 11.76
CA ASN A 164 3.70 53.30 11.43
C ASN A 164 2.64 52.21 11.24
N ALA A 165 1.38 52.49 11.60
CA ALA A 165 0.30 51.51 11.56
C ALA A 165 0.01 50.99 10.14
N ALA A 166 0.17 51.83 9.10
CA ALA A 166 -0.13 51.45 7.71
C ALA A 166 0.67 50.23 7.26
N GLY A 167 1.97 50.18 7.57
CA GLY A 167 2.83 49.07 7.18
C GLY A 167 2.43 47.75 7.85
N SER A 168 2.12 47.81 9.15
CA SER A 168 1.69 46.64 9.91
C SER A 168 0.31 46.14 9.49
N ILE A 169 -0.66 47.03 9.27
CA ILE A 169 -1.99 46.65 8.76
C ILE A 169 -1.89 46.09 7.35
N TYR A 170 -1.08 46.67 6.47
CA TYR A 170 -0.87 46.14 5.13
C TYR A 170 -0.26 44.72 5.15
N ALA A 171 0.74 44.49 6.00
CA ALA A 171 1.33 43.16 6.19
C ALA A 171 0.30 42.15 6.73
N ALA A 172 -0.54 42.57 7.69
CA ALA A 172 -1.63 41.74 8.21
C ALA A 172 -2.69 41.45 7.13
N LEU A 173 -3.04 42.42 6.29
CA LEU A 173 -4.00 42.26 5.19
C LEU A 173 -3.53 41.21 4.16
N ILE A 174 -2.25 41.22 3.78
CA ILE A 174 -1.68 40.21 2.88
C ILE A 174 -1.82 38.80 3.49
N LYS A 175 -1.50 38.66 4.79
CA LYS A 175 -1.68 37.39 5.51
C LYS A 175 -3.15 37.00 5.63
N ALA A 176 -4.04 37.96 5.82
CA ALA A 176 -5.47 37.74 6.03
C ALA A 176 -6.20 37.28 4.77
N LYS A 177 -5.83 37.80 3.59
CA LYS A 177 -6.54 37.57 2.32
C LYS A 177 -6.85 36.09 2.00
N PRO A 178 -5.94 35.13 2.20
CA PRO A 178 -6.25 33.71 1.99
C PRO A 178 -6.98 33.04 3.16
N LEU A 179 -7.09 33.69 4.33
CA LEU A 179 -7.55 33.07 5.58
C LEU A 179 -8.98 33.46 5.98
N PHE A 180 -9.42 34.65 5.59
CA PHE A 180 -10.69 35.25 6.04
C PHE A 180 -11.68 35.45 4.90
N VAL A 181 -12.96 35.61 5.28
CA VAL A 181 -14.04 35.92 4.35
C VAL A 181 -13.89 37.33 3.75
N PRO A 182 -14.40 37.59 2.53
CA PRO A 182 -14.24 38.88 1.85
C PRO A 182 -14.69 40.10 2.66
N ALA A 183 -15.74 39.97 3.48
CA ALA A 183 -16.22 41.07 4.32
C ALA A 183 -15.18 41.54 5.35
N ALA A 184 -14.42 40.62 5.95
CA ALA A 184 -13.37 40.96 6.90
C ALA A 184 -12.18 41.63 6.20
N ILE A 185 -11.87 41.18 4.97
CA ILE A 185 -10.83 41.79 4.12
C ILE A 185 -11.22 43.21 3.73
N GLN A 186 -12.46 43.43 3.28
CA GLN A 186 -12.96 44.77 2.95
C GLN A 186 -12.94 45.71 4.15
N TRP A 187 -13.25 45.21 5.34
CA TRP A 187 -13.13 45.99 6.58
C TRP A 187 -11.68 46.39 6.88
N LEU A 188 -10.73 45.46 6.77
CA LEU A 188 -9.29 45.76 6.93
C LEU A 188 -8.78 46.74 5.86
N GLU A 189 -9.23 46.62 4.62
CA GLU A 189 -8.93 47.57 3.54
C GLU A 189 -9.48 48.97 3.86
N GLY A 190 -10.67 49.06 4.46
CA GLY A 190 -11.26 50.30 4.96
C GLY A 190 -10.40 50.97 6.03
N ILE A 191 -9.92 50.20 7.01
CA ILE A 191 -8.99 50.70 8.03
C ILE A 191 -7.70 51.20 7.38
N LEU A 192 -7.13 50.44 6.45
CA LEU A 192 -5.90 50.83 5.77
C LEU A 192 -6.07 52.14 4.97
N ALA A 193 -7.22 52.30 4.31
CA ALA A 193 -7.56 53.54 3.60
C ALA A 193 -7.69 54.73 4.57
N ASP A 194 -8.33 54.54 5.73
CA ASP A 194 -8.44 55.57 6.77
C ASP A 194 -7.05 55.97 7.32
N ILE A 195 -6.15 55.00 7.53
CA ILE A 195 -4.76 55.29 7.97
C ILE A 195 -4.00 56.08 6.90
N HIS A 196 -4.11 55.70 5.62
CA HIS A 196 -3.46 56.43 4.54
C HIS A 196 -3.98 57.87 4.40
N ALA A 197 -5.30 58.07 4.57
CA ALA A 197 -5.88 59.40 4.63
C ALA A 197 -5.26 60.23 5.77
N TYR A 198 -5.18 59.66 6.98
CA TYR A 198 -4.56 60.29 8.14
C TYR A 198 -3.08 60.65 7.91
N GLN A 199 -2.28 59.74 7.33
CA GLN A 199 -0.87 60.00 6.97
C GLN A 199 -0.73 61.13 5.93
N GLY A 200 -1.64 61.20 4.95
CA GLY A 200 -1.67 62.25 3.95
C GLY A 200 -1.87 63.65 4.57
N PHE A 201 -2.68 63.75 5.62
CA PHE A 201 -2.85 65.00 6.37
C PHE A 201 -1.56 65.43 7.08
N TRP A 202 -0.91 64.51 7.80
CA TRP A 202 0.35 64.79 8.51
C TRP A 202 1.49 65.26 7.60
N ASN A 203 1.61 64.66 6.42
CA ASN A 203 2.62 65.06 5.45
C ASN A 203 2.35 66.48 4.89
N THR A 204 1.08 66.89 4.84
CA THR A 204 0.65 68.21 4.35
C THR A 204 0.84 69.29 5.42
N ASP A 205 0.47 69.04 6.68
CA ASP A 205 0.57 70.03 7.77
C ASP A 205 2.03 70.40 8.10
N ASN A 206 2.96 69.44 8.02
CA ASN A 206 4.40 69.69 8.17
C ASN A 206 4.99 70.62 7.08
N SER A 207 4.30 70.78 5.94
CA SER A 207 4.70 71.72 4.91
C SER A 207 4.19 73.16 5.17
N LEU A 208 3.03 73.29 5.84
CA LEU A 208 2.38 74.58 6.10
C LEU A 208 3.00 75.36 7.26
N GLN A 209 3.69 74.70 8.20
CA GLN A 209 4.34 75.37 9.33
C GLN A 209 5.54 76.27 8.96
N ARG A 210 5.96 76.33 7.68
CA ARG A 210 7.19 77.03 7.26
C ARG A 210 6.98 78.43 6.66
N GLU A 211 5.75 78.89 6.43
CA GLU A 211 5.47 80.22 5.87
C GLU A 211 4.44 81.00 6.71
N GLN A 212 4.42 82.33 6.58
CA GLN A 212 3.46 83.20 7.26
C GLN A 212 2.04 82.88 6.80
N ILE A 213 1.29 82.16 7.65
CA ILE A 213 -0.04 81.62 7.35
C ILE A 213 -1.06 82.77 7.22
N THR A 214 -1.75 82.83 6.09
CA THR A 214 -2.88 83.74 5.84
C THR A 214 -4.15 83.28 6.57
N ASP A 215 -5.10 84.18 6.85
CA ASP A 215 -6.37 83.83 7.52
C ASP A 215 -7.15 82.69 6.83
N ALA A 216 -7.06 82.62 5.51
CA ALA A 216 -7.68 81.56 4.71
C ALA A 216 -7.02 80.19 4.96
N GLU A 217 -5.71 80.15 5.14
CA GLU A 217 -4.96 78.93 5.46
C GLU A 217 -5.21 78.48 6.90
N HIS A 218 -5.33 79.42 7.84
CA HIS A 218 -5.70 79.09 9.22
C HIS A 218 -7.05 78.38 9.29
N LYS A 219 -8.05 78.84 8.51
CA LYS A 219 -9.36 78.17 8.43
C LYS A 219 -9.25 76.76 7.83
N ARG A 220 -8.41 76.57 6.80
CA ARG A 220 -8.15 75.23 6.22
C ARG A 220 -7.46 74.31 7.22
N GLN A 221 -6.53 74.83 8.01
CA GLN A 221 -5.84 74.08 9.05
C GLN A 221 -6.81 73.64 10.16
N GLN A 222 -7.73 74.51 10.58
CA GLN A 222 -8.76 74.14 11.56
C GLN A 222 -9.70 73.04 11.04
N GLU A 223 -10.14 73.11 9.78
CA GLU A 223 -10.98 72.06 9.19
C GLU A 223 -10.20 70.74 9.06
N ALA A 224 -8.93 70.79 8.66
CA ALA A 224 -8.07 69.61 8.61
C ALA A 224 -7.85 68.99 10.00
N GLN A 225 -7.64 69.79 11.04
CA GLN A 225 -7.55 69.31 12.42
C GLN A 225 -8.84 68.63 12.89
N LYS A 226 -10.00 69.18 12.51
CA LYS A 226 -11.30 68.58 12.82
C LYS A 226 -11.46 67.22 12.13
N GLN A 227 -11.12 67.13 10.84
CA GLN A 227 -11.14 65.85 10.09
C GLN A 227 -10.17 64.83 10.68
N MET A 228 -8.99 65.27 11.13
CA MET A 228 -8.01 64.42 11.79
C MET A 228 -8.56 63.83 13.10
N MET A 229 -9.22 64.65 13.93
CA MET A 229 -9.84 64.20 15.18
C MET A 229 -10.99 63.22 14.95
N GLU A 230 -11.78 63.43 13.88
CA GLU A 230 -12.85 62.50 13.48
C GLU A 230 -12.27 61.14 13.03
N LEU A 231 -11.20 61.14 12.22
CA LEU A 231 -10.49 59.93 11.83
C LEU A 231 -9.87 59.20 13.02
N GLU A 232 -9.25 59.93 13.96
CA GLU A 232 -8.70 59.35 15.18
C GLU A 232 -9.78 58.70 16.03
N THR A 233 -10.94 59.35 16.17
CA THR A 233 -12.11 58.79 16.88
C THR A 233 -12.62 57.53 16.20
N LYS A 234 -12.76 57.55 14.86
CA LYS A 234 -13.18 56.38 14.09
C LYS A 234 -12.20 55.22 14.25
N PHE A 235 -10.90 55.50 14.26
CA PHE A 235 -9.85 54.51 14.46
C PHE A 235 -9.88 53.93 15.88
N GLN A 236 -10.04 54.76 16.92
CA GLN A 236 -10.22 54.29 18.29
C GLN A 236 -11.46 53.42 18.43
N MET A 237 -12.57 53.79 17.77
CA MET A 237 -13.79 52.96 17.73
C MET A 237 -13.56 51.62 17.01
N ALA A 238 -12.78 51.61 15.93
CA ALA A 238 -12.38 50.37 15.24
C ALA A 238 -11.41 49.51 16.07
N ALA A 239 -10.61 50.14 16.94
CA ALA A 239 -9.72 49.48 17.88
C ALA A 239 -10.44 48.91 19.11
N LEU A 240 -11.67 49.35 19.40
CA LEU A 240 -12.50 48.73 20.42
C LEU A 240 -12.80 47.27 20.05
N GLN A 241 -12.96 46.43 21.07
CA GLN A 241 -13.16 44.99 20.88
C GLN A 241 -14.36 44.65 19.97
N GLY A 242 -15.42 45.46 19.98
CA GLY A 242 -16.65 45.18 19.23
C GLY A 242 -16.43 44.94 17.73
N PRO A 243 -16.02 45.96 16.95
CA PRO A 243 -15.85 45.80 15.50
C PRO A 243 -14.78 44.78 15.11
N LEU A 244 -13.67 44.71 15.88
CA LEU A 244 -12.60 43.76 15.62
C LEU A 244 -13.07 42.30 15.84
N ASP A 245 -13.78 42.03 16.93
CA ASP A 245 -14.32 40.71 17.24
C ASP A 245 -15.46 40.33 16.28
N GLU A 246 -16.27 41.30 15.84
CA GLU A 246 -17.34 41.11 14.86
C GLU A 246 -16.80 40.70 13.47
N HIS A 247 -15.75 41.37 12.99
CA HIS A 247 -15.23 41.11 11.64
C HIS A 247 -14.19 39.99 11.59
N LEU A 248 -13.31 39.88 12.59
CA LEU A 248 -12.25 38.86 12.62
C LEU A 248 -12.55 37.72 13.58
N GLY A 249 -13.20 38.00 14.72
CA GLY A 249 -13.47 37.02 15.77
C GLY A 249 -14.43 35.89 15.35
N VAL A 250 -15.37 36.16 14.45
CA VAL A 250 -16.26 35.13 13.88
C VAL A 250 -15.47 34.01 13.19
N SER A 251 -14.30 34.33 12.62
CA SER A 251 -13.43 33.34 11.97
C SER A 251 -12.49 32.60 12.94
N LEU A 252 -12.47 33.00 14.22
CA LEU A 252 -11.71 32.39 15.31
C LEU A 252 -12.53 31.37 16.09
N THR A 253 -13.61 30.84 15.51
CA THR A 253 -14.30 29.69 16.09
C THR A 253 -13.35 28.49 16.08
N MET A 254 -13.12 27.91 17.25
CA MET A 254 -12.29 26.71 17.35
C MET A 254 -13.00 25.58 16.58
N PRO A 255 -12.28 24.84 15.72
CA PRO A 255 -12.88 23.75 14.98
C PRO A 255 -13.44 22.72 15.96
N GLU A 256 -14.73 22.39 15.83
CA GLU A 256 -15.39 21.37 16.67
C GLU A 256 -14.67 20.01 16.57
N ALA A 257 -13.98 19.76 15.46
CA ALA A 257 -13.19 18.54 15.23
C ALA A 257 -11.93 18.40 16.12
N LEU A 258 -11.48 19.45 16.81
CA LEU A 258 -10.40 19.34 17.82
C LEU A 258 -10.88 18.65 19.11
N PHE A 259 -12.19 18.62 19.32
CA PHE A 259 -12.82 17.81 20.35
C PHE A 259 -13.57 16.70 19.62
N PRO A 260 -12.89 15.67 19.08
CA PRO A 260 -13.60 14.48 18.66
C PRO A 260 -14.50 14.08 19.84
N PRO A 261 -15.79 13.75 19.61
CA PRO A 261 -16.63 13.26 20.69
C PRO A 261 -15.80 12.20 21.41
N MET A 262 -15.55 12.44 22.71
CA MET A 262 -14.87 11.45 23.53
C MET A 262 -15.58 10.13 23.25
N VAL A 263 -14.74 9.16 22.95
CA VAL A 263 -15.04 7.89 22.31
C VAL A 263 -16.08 7.10 23.11
N ASP A 264 -17.34 7.51 23.09
CA ASP A 264 -18.44 6.72 23.63
C ASP A 264 -18.80 5.59 22.64
N ASP A 265 -18.46 5.75 21.34
CA ASP A 265 -18.82 4.79 20.29
C ASP A 265 -17.72 3.76 19.93
N ALA A 266 -16.44 3.98 20.29
CA ALA A 266 -15.39 2.98 20.00
C ALA A 266 -15.06 2.06 21.18
N GLU A 267 -15.43 2.43 22.41
CA GLU A 267 -15.45 1.48 23.53
C GLU A 267 -16.55 0.40 23.30
N ASP A 268 -17.63 0.75 22.61
CA ASP A 268 -18.77 -0.15 22.36
C ASP A 268 -18.57 -1.11 21.16
N ARG A 269 -17.53 -0.92 20.32
CA ARG A 269 -17.31 -1.77 19.13
C ARG A 269 -16.01 -2.56 19.11
N LEU A 270 -14.98 -2.20 19.89
CA LEU A 270 -13.70 -2.89 19.78
C LEU A 270 -13.44 -4.03 20.76
N ASP A 271 -14.00 -4.06 21.97
CA ASP A 271 -13.58 -5.10 22.94
C ASP A 271 -14.70 -5.84 23.68
N VAL A 272 -15.95 -5.37 23.72
CA VAL A 272 -16.96 -6.04 24.57
C VAL A 272 -17.40 -7.40 24.03
N GLU A 273 -17.47 -7.58 22.71
CA GLU A 273 -17.96 -8.81 22.09
C GLU A 273 -16.85 -9.85 21.89
N ALA A 274 -15.62 -9.40 21.56
CA ALA A 274 -14.43 -10.23 21.50
C ALA A 274 -13.98 -10.71 22.90
N ASP A 275 -14.00 -9.85 23.93
CA ASP A 275 -13.75 -10.28 25.30
C ASP A 275 -14.89 -11.15 25.84
N ARG A 276 -16.16 -10.92 25.43
CA ARG A 276 -17.25 -11.84 25.78
C ARG A 276 -17.05 -13.23 25.19
N GLU A 277 -16.62 -13.32 23.93
CA GLU A 277 -16.34 -14.60 23.29
C GLU A 277 -15.13 -15.31 23.91
N ALA A 278 -14.05 -14.58 24.22
CA ALA A 278 -12.89 -15.13 24.93
C ALA A 278 -13.25 -15.59 26.35
N MET A 279 -14.00 -14.79 27.11
CA MET A 279 -14.51 -15.15 28.43
C MET A 279 -15.46 -16.36 28.38
N ALA A 280 -16.29 -16.47 27.34
CA ALA A 280 -17.19 -17.61 27.15
C ALA A 280 -16.41 -18.91 26.89
N ARG A 281 -15.32 -18.86 26.09
CA ARG A 281 -14.46 -20.02 25.82
C ARG A 281 -13.66 -20.49 27.03
N ILE A 282 -13.19 -19.56 27.87
CA ILE A 282 -12.55 -19.89 29.16
C ILE A 282 -13.55 -20.56 30.11
N LYS A 283 -14.81 -20.10 30.12
CA LYS A 283 -15.85 -20.64 31.00
C LYS A 283 -16.30 -22.05 30.61
N ASP A 284 -16.26 -22.40 29.32
CA ASP A 284 -16.66 -23.72 28.82
C ASP A 284 -15.54 -24.79 28.90
N GLY A 285 -14.37 -24.43 29.45
CA GLY A 285 -13.27 -25.36 29.72
C GLY A 285 -12.59 -25.93 28.46
N THR A 286 -12.87 -25.36 27.29
CA THR A 286 -12.33 -25.80 25.99
C THR A 286 -10.97 -25.22 25.66
N GLU A 287 -10.45 -24.27 26.45
CA GLU A 287 -9.14 -23.67 26.24
C GLU A 287 -8.24 -23.95 27.45
N GLU A 288 -7.28 -24.85 27.27
CA GLU A 288 -6.24 -25.14 28.24
C GLU A 288 -5.36 -23.89 28.36
N VAL A 289 -5.45 -23.20 29.50
CA VAL A 289 -4.59 -22.06 29.84
C VAL A 289 -3.14 -22.49 29.66
N ILE A 290 -2.50 -22.02 28.60
CA ILE A 290 -1.06 -22.22 28.41
C ILE A 290 -0.40 -21.44 29.55
N PRO A 291 0.25 -22.11 30.53
CA PRO A 291 0.92 -21.41 31.60
C PRO A 291 1.99 -20.52 30.97
N ALA A 292 2.00 -19.25 31.36
CA ALA A 292 2.99 -18.27 30.94
C ALA A 292 4.39 -18.86 31.14
N GLY A 293 5.01 -19.29 30.03
CA GLY A 293 6.36 -19.81 30.02
C GLY A 293 7.30 -18.76 30.56
N GLU A 294 8.15 -19.18 31.49
CA GLU A 294 9.25 -18.42 32.06
C GLU A 294 9.98 -17.60 30.98
N LEU A 295 9.87 -16.28 31.09
CA LEU A 295 10.75 -15.35 30.40
C LEU A 295 12.19 -15.64 30.87
N PRO A 296 13.13 -15.96 29.97
CA PRO A 296 14.52 -16.10 30.36
C PRO A 296 15.02 -14.75 30.86
N ALA A 297 15.57 -14.75 32.08
CA ALA A 297 16.27 -13.60 32.63
C ALA A 297 17.48 -13.26 31.74
N THR A 298 17.46 -12.07 31.15
CA THR A 298 18.65 -11.38 30.61
C THR A 298 18.63 -9.94 31.07
#